data_AF-A0A399G5F7-F1
#
_entry.id   AF-A0A399G5F7-F1
#
_cell.length_a   1.000
_cell.length_b   1.000
_cell.length_c   1.000
_cell.angle_alpha   90.00
_cell.angle_beta   90.00
_cell.angle_gamma   90.00
#
_symmetry.space_group_name_H-M   'P 1'
#
loop_
_entity.id
_entity.type
_entity.pdbx_description
1 polymer ?
#
loop_
_entity_poly.entity_id
_entity_poly.type
_entity_poly.pdbx_seq_one_letter_code
_entity_poly.pdbx_strand_id
1 'polypeptide(L)'
;MSTRLPLFPLGSVLFPGLTLALHVFEDRYLRLVDDLMALPADRPRSFGVVGIRLGHEVGERAAHQMADVGCVAEISAVQHRSDSGLDLVVTGVARFRVEELVEPDEETPYLRAEVSSLPDEIGADAEVWNERVARRFTVYRERLDRIGVSVGETVDLPDKPLELSYSVADALVLDMSDKQALLEAEDAAARLELAAGLLRRENRVLSALRLLPAGRFPQQVINLN
;
A
#
# COMPACT_ATOMS: atom_id res chain seq x y z
N MET A 1 22.22 3.84 -9.51
CA MET A 1 22.64 2.48 -9.91
C MET A 1 21.38 1.66 -10.04
N SER A 2 21.19 0.95 -11.14
CA SER A 2 20.07 0.02 -11.30
C SER A 2 20.48 -1.37 -10.78
N THR A 3 19.52 -2.07 -10.16
CA THR A 3 19.71 -3.43 -9.64
C THR A 3 18.56 -4.30 -10.12
N ARG A 4 18.83 -5.57 -10.43
CA ARG A 4 17.79 -6.53 -10.78
C ARG A 4 17.09 -7.05 -9.52
N LEU A 5 15.77 -6.92 -9.48
CA LEU A 5 14.94 -7.30 -8.33
C LEU A 5 13.79 -8.22 -8.77
N PRO A 6 13.54 -9.36 -8.09
CA PRO A 6 12.30 -10.12 -8.25
C PRO A 6 11.09 -9.26 -7.89
N LEU A 7 9.99 -9.39 -8.62
CA LEU A 7 8.77 -8.63 -8.37
C LEU A 7 7.63 -9.53 -7.86
N PHE A 8 6.89 -8.99 -6.89
CA PHE A 8 5.67 -9.56 -6.35
C PHE A 8 4.53 -8.55 -6.56
N PRO A 9 3.76 -8.67 -7.65
CA PRO A 9 2.62 -7.82 -7.92
C PRO A 9 1.47 -8.05 -6.93
N LEU A 10 0.90 -6.97 -6.38
CA LEU A 10 -0.20 -7.01 -5.42
C LEU A 10 -1.30 -6.00 -5.77
N GLY A 11 -2.54 -6.31 -5.39
CA GLY A 11 -3.66 -5.36 -5.40
C GLY A 11 -3.63 -4.37 -4.23
N SER A 12 -2.47 -4.17 -3.61
CA SER A 12 -2.25 -3.30 -2.44
C SER A 12 -0.85 -2.67 -2.51
N VAL A 13 -0.67 -1.56 -1.80
CA VAL A 13 0.60 -0.84 -1.70
C VAL A 13 1.30 -1.17 -0.39
N LEU A 14 2.61 -1.44 -0.45
CA LEU A 14 3.49 -1.53 0.72
C LEU A 14 4.26 -0.22 0.88
N PHE A 15 4.38 0.29 2.10
CA PHE A 15 5.19 1.46 2.42
C PHE A 15 6.44 1.09 3.23
N PRO A 16 7.56 1.82 3.08
CA PRO A 16 8.74 1.65 3.91
C PRO A 16 8.43 1.75 5.42
N GLY A 17 9.09 0.90 6.20
CA GLY A 17 8.94 0.78 7.65
C GLY A 17 7.71 -0.01 8.11
N LEU A 18 6.81 -0.40 7.20
CA LEU A 18 5.59 -1.10 7.53
C LEU A 18 5.65 -2.58 7.18
N THR A 19 4.87 -3.38 7.90
CA THR A 19 4.82 -4.83 7.71
C THR A 19 3.60 -5.24 6.89
N LEU A 20 3.78 -6.28 6.09
CA LEU A 20 2.71 -6.90 5.32
C LEU A 20 2.77 -8.42 5.53
N ALA A 21 1.63 -9.00 5.87
CA ALA A 21 1.45 -10.44 5.92
C ALA A 21 0.97 -10.93 4.55
N LEU A 22 1.65 -11.94 3.99
CA LEU A 22 1.34 -12.48 2.67
C LEU A 22 1.07 -13.97 2.80
N HIS A 23 -0.02 -14.41 2.17
CA HIS A 23 -0.28 -15.82 1.95
C HIS A 23 0.16 -16.18 0.54
N VAL A 24 1.17 -17.03 0.41
CA VAL A 24 1.79 -17.41 -0.86
C VAL A 24 1.48 -18.88 -1.15
N PHE A 25 0.80 -19.11 -2.27
CA PHE A 25 0.39 -20.46 -2.70
C PHE A 25 0.61 -20.71 -4.20
N GLU A 26 0.92 -19.68 -4.98
CA GLU A 26 1.24 -19.85 -6.40
C GLU A 26 2.67 -20.36 -6.57
N ASP A 27 2.86 -21.41 -7.38
CA ASP A 27 4.15 -22.09 -7.59
C ASP A 27 5.29 -21.13 -7.94
N ARG A 28 5.03 -20.11 -8.77
CA ARG A 28 6.03 -19.10 -9.14
C ARG A 28 6.54 -18.29 -7.95
N TYR A 29 5.67 -18.00 -6.98
CA TYR A 29 6.05 -17.21 -5.80
C TYR A 29 6.58 -18.09 -4.68
N LEU A 30 6.15 -19.35 -4.59
CA LEU A 30 6.83 -20.36 -3.77
C LEU A 30 8.29 -20.50 -4.23
N ARG A 31 8.50 -20.61 -5.55
CA ARG A 31 9.85 -20.64 -6.15
C ARG A 31 10.67 -19.38 -5.84
N LEU A 32 10.06 -18.19 -5.94
CA LEU A 32 10.72 -16.93 -5.55
C LEU A 32 11.20 -16.99 -4.10
N VAL A 33 10.35 -17.43 -3.17
CA VAL A 33 10.73 -17.52 -1.75
C VAL A 33 11.86 -18.53 -1.55
N ASP A 34 11.78 -19.70 -2.19
CA ASP A 34 12.84 -20.71 -2.11
C ASP A 34 14.18 -20.16 -2.62
N ASP A 35 14.18 -19.45 -3.75
CA ASP A 35 15.37 -18.83 -4.33
C ASP A 35 15.97 -17.76 -3.39
N LEU A 36 15.14 -16.97 -2.71
CA LEU A 36 15.60 -16.01 -1.70
C LEU A 36 16.12 -16.69 -0.42
N MET A 37 15.50 -17.79 0.01
CA MET A 37 15.91 -18.52 1.20
C MET A 37 17.21 -19.29 0.99
N ALA A 38 17.51 -19.68 -0.25
CA ALA A 38 18.77 -20.31 -0.65
C ALA A 38 19.96 -19.32 -0.69
N LEU A 39 19.72 -18.01 -0.65
CA LEU A 39 20.78 -17.02 -0.58
C LEU A 39 21.59 -17.15 0.72
N PRO A 40 22.89 -16.80 0.69
CA PRO A 40 23.71 -16.69 1.90
C PRO A 40 23.06 -15.83 2.98
N ALA A 41 23.22 -16.20 4.25
CA ALA A 41 22.55 -15.55 5.38
C ALA A 41 22.95 -14.08 5.61
N ASP A 42 24.06 -13.63 5.02
CA ASP A 42 24.53 -12.24 5.05
C ASP A 42 23.91 -11.36 3.94
N ARG A 43 23.14 -11.95 3.02
CA ARG A 43 22.42 -11.24 1.97
C ARG A 43 20.98 -10.95 2.40
N PRO A 44 20.47 -9.74 2.13
CA PRO A 44 19.08 -9.43 2.41
C PRO A 44 18.18 -10.27 1.50
N ARG A 45 17.12 -10.84 2.10
CA ARG A 45 16.14 -11.67 1.40
C ARG A 45 15.01 -10.76 0.91
N SER A 46 15.29 -10.05 -0.19
CA SER A 46 14.45 -8.96 -0.66
C SER A 46 13.81 -9.24 -2.01
N PHE A 47 12.60 -8.73 -2.19
CA PHE A 47 11.91 -8.62 -3.48
C PHE A 47 11.16 -7.30 -3.55
N GLY A 48 10.70 -6.90 -4.74
CA GLY A 48 9.94 -5.68 -4.95
C GLY A 48 8.45 -5.94 -4.93
N VAL A 49 7.71 -5.28 -4.05
CA VAL A 49 6.26 -5.23 -4.11
C VAL A 49 5.83 -4.11 -5.04
N VAL A 50 5.05 -4.44 -6.06
CA VAL A 50 4.51 -3.47 -7.04
C VAL A 50 2.99 -3.55 -7.09
N GLY A 51 2.34 -2.39 -7.13
CA GLY A 51 0.89 -2.32 -7.27
C GLY A 51 0.44 -2.76 -8.66
N ILE A 52 -0.68 -3.50 -8.76
CA ILE A 52 -1.37 -3.78 -10.02
C ILE A 52 -2.78 -3.21 -10.03
N ARG A 53 -3.18 -2.63 -11.18
CA ARG A 53 -4.56 -2.22 -11.43
C ARG A 53 -5.34 -3.38 -12.04
N LEU A 54 -6.44 -3.78 -11.41
CA LEU A 54 -7.35 -4.79 -11.94
C LEU A 54 -8.40 -4.16 -12.86
N GLY A 55 -8.77 -4.90 -13.90
CA GLY A 55 -9.51 -4.45 -15.09
C GLY A 55 -10.91 -3.82 -14.91
N HIS A 56 -11.38 -3.56 -13.69
CA HIS A 56 -12.58 -2.76 -13.48
C HIS A 56 -12.27 -1.23 -13.47
N GLU A 57 -11.00 -0.86 -13.31
CA GLU A 57 -10.52 0.53 -13.31
C GLU A 57 -9.98 0.97 -14.68
N VAL A 58 -9.84 0.03 -15.61
CA VAL A 58 -9.23 0.24 -16.93
C VAL A 58 -10.13 -0.43 -17.96
N GLY A 59 -10.98 0.34 -18.65
CA GLY A 59 -11.99 -0.19 -19.58
C GLY A 59 -11.40 -1.12 -20.66
N GLU A 60 -12.18 -2.14 -21.09
CA GLU A 60 -12.04 -3.17 -22.16
C GLU A 60 -10.66 -3.73 -22.61
N ARG A 61 -9.52 -3.16 -22.20
CA ARG A 61 -8.16 -3.65 -22.44
C ARG A 61 -7.46 -3.87 -21.09
N ALA A 62 -8.01 -4.77 -20.29
CA ALA A 62 -7.40 -5.16 -19.02
C ALA A 62 -6.23 -6.14 -19.26
N ALA A 63 -5.10 -5.59 -19.71
CA ALA A 63 -3.79 -6.17 -19.39
C ALA A 63 -3.34 -5.50 -18.08
N HIS A 64 -2.95 -6.30 -17.09
CA HIS A 64 -2.49 -5.83 -15.78
C HIS A 64 -1.47 -4.69 -15.93
N GLN A 65 -1.86 -3.45 -15.63
CA GLN A 65 -0.92 -2.33 -15.57
C GLN A 65 -0.29 -2.34 -14.18
N MET A 66 1.01 -2.61 -14.13
CA MET A 66 1.82 -2.44 -12.94
C MET A 66 2.13 -0.97 -12.74
N ALA A 67 2.26 -0.56 -11.48
CA ALA A 67 2.74 0.76 -11.13
C ALA A 67 4.25 0.89 -11.39
N ASP A 68 4.68 2.11 -11.72
CA ASP A 68 6.09 2.41 -12.01
C ASP A 68 6.94 2.47 -10.74
N VAL A 69 6.31 2.67 -9.58
CA VAL A 69 6.98 2.75 -8.27
C VAL A 69 6.47 1.64 -7.36
N GLY A 70 7.43 0.94 -6.74
CA GLY A 70 7.17 -0.10 -5.76
C GLY A 70 7.95 0.12 -4.46
N CYS A 71 7.80 -0.84 -3.54
CA CYS A 71 8.56 -0.87 -2.30
C CYS A 71 9.34 -2.18 -2.19
N VAL A 72 10.64 -2.09 -1.89
CA VAL A 72 11.47 -3.25 -1.56
C VAL A 72 10.95 -3.83 -0.24
N ALA A 73 10.60 -5.11 -0.26
CA ALA A 73 10.15 -5.87 0.88
C ALA A 73 11.23 -6.86 1.30
N GLU A 74 11.55 -6.91 2.59
CA GLU A 74 12.45 -7.89 3.18
C GLU A 74 11.68 -8.92 3.99
N ILE A 75 11.97 -10.20 3.74
CA ILE A 75 11.35 -11.31 4.47
C ILE A 75 11.83 -11.28 5.92
N SER A 76 10.87 -11.04 6.82
CA SER A 76 11.08 -10.98 8.27
C SER A 76 10.75 -12.31 8.94
N ALA A 77 9.73 -13.03 8.44
CA ALA A 77 9.39 -14.37 8.91
C ALA A 77 8.78 -15.21 7.77
N VAL A 78 8.97 -16.53 7.85
CA VAL A 78 8.39 -17.53 6.95
C VAL A 78 7.81 -18.67 7.80
N GLN A 79 6.57 -19.04 7.53
CA GLN A 79 5.93 -20.19 8.13
C GLN A 79 5.35 -21.10 7.05
N HIS A 80 5.71 -22.39 7.12
CA HIS A 80 5.11 -23.41 6.28
C HIS A 80 3.73 -23.75 6.79
N ARG A 81 2.78 -23.88 5.86
CA ARG A 81 1.42 -24.29 6.16
C ARG A 81 1.23 -25.77 5.88
N SER A 82 0.16 -26.34 6.43
CA SER A 82 -0.24 -27.72 6.17
C SER A 82 -0.78 -27.96 4.76
N ASP A 83 -1.16 -26.90 4.05
CA ASP A 83 -1.81 -26.92 2.73
C ASP A 83 -0.85 -26.57 1.57
N SER A 84 0.46 -26.84 1.72
CA SER A 84 1.52 -26.55 0.74
C SER A 84 1.79 -25.06 0.44
N GLY A 85 1.11 -24.12 1.11
CA GLY A 85 1.42 -22.70 1.05
C GLY A 85 2.43 -22.23 2.09
N LEU A 86 2.83 -20.96 1.97
CA LEU A 86 3.66 -20.24 2.92
C LEU A 86 2.91 -19.02 3.44
N ASP A 87 3.04 -18.75 4.73
CA ASP A 87 2.70 -17.45 5.30
C ASP A 87 4.01 -16.68 5.53
N LEU A 88 4.11 -15.50 4.91
CA LEU A 88 5.25 -14.60 5.02
C LEU A 88 4.87 -13.37 5.84
N VAL A 89 5.80 -12.89 6.63
CA VAL A 89 5.79 -11.51 7.13
C VAL A 89 6.95 -10.79 6.47
N VAL A 90 6.65 -9.71 5.75
CA VAL A 90 7.65 -8.87 5.11
C VAL A 90 7.61 -7.45 5.67
N THR A 91 8.75 -6.76 5.65
CA THR A 91 8.87 -5.36 6.05
C THR A 91 9.31 -4.54 4.86
N GLY A 92 8.61 -3.42 4.60
CA GLY A 92 9.02 -2.46 3.57
C GLY A 92 10.29 -1.73 3.98
N VAL A 93 11.23 -1.56 3.05
CA VAL A 93 12.57 -1.01 3.33
C VAL A 93 12.79 0.31 2.61
N ALA A 94 12.56 0.34 1.30
CA ALA A 94 12.85 1.51 0.47
C ALA A 94 11.94 1.54 -0.75
N ARG A 95 11.71 2.73 -1.31
CA ARG A 95 11.03 2.88 -2.59
C ARG A 95 11.99 2.61 -3.75
N PHE A 96 11.44 2.13 -4.86
CA PHE A 96 12.18 1.98 -6.10
C PHE A 96 11.29 2.34 -7.29
N ARG A 97 11.93 2.71 -8.39
CA ARG A 97 11.28 2.86 -9.70
C ARG A 97 11.65 1.68 -10.60
N VAL A 98 10.65 1.12 -11.28
CA VAL A 98 10.84 0.14 -12.36
C VAL A 98 11.36 0.88 -13.58
N GLU A 99 12.54 0.48 -14.06
CA GLU A 99 13.13 1.03 -15.29
C GLU A 99 12.84 0.12 -16.49
N GLU A 100 12.95 -1.19 -16.28
CA GLU A 100 12.71 -2.19 -17.33
C GLU A 100 12.19 -3.50 -16.72
N LEU A 101 11.13 -4.04 -17.30
CA LEU A 101 10.57 -5.34 -16.91
C LEU A 101 11.35 -6.47 -17.58
N VAL A 102 11.62 -7.52 -16.81
CA VAL A 102 12.27 -8.75 -17.28
C VAL A 102 11.27 -9.88 -17.12
N GLU A 103 10.79 -10.40 -18.26
CA GLU A 103 9.80 -11.46 -18.32
C GLU A 103 10.29 -12.76 -17.63
N PRO A 104 9.35 -13.58 -17.10
CA PRO A 104 9.66 -14.89 -16.55
C PRO A 104 10.29 -15.84 -17.57
N ASP A 105 11.13 -16.74 -17.10
CA ASP A 105 11.75 -17.82 -17.87
C ASP A 105 11.68 -19.16 -17.12
N GLU A 106 12.24 -20.24 -17.69
CA GLU A 106 12.21 -21.58 -17.08
C GLU A 106 12.97 -21.66 -15.74
N GLU A 107 14.00 -20.84 -15.55
CA GLU A 107 14.81 -20.83 -14.32
C GLU A 107 14.17 -19.95 -13.24
N THR A 108 13.51 -18.87 -13.66
CA THR A 108 12.86 -17.87 -12.82
C THR A 108 11.42 -17.62 -13.28
N PRO A 109 10.45 -18.43 -12.79
CA PRO A 109 9.07 -18.39 -13.25
C PRO A 109 8.26 -17.19 -12.72
N TYR A 110 8.94 -16.19 -12.17
CA TYR A 110 8.38 -14.96 -11.61
C TYR A 110 8.97 -13.73 -12.30
N LEU A 111 8.20 -12.64 -12.28
CA LEU A 111 8.60 -11.39 -12.91
C LEU A 111 9.81 -10.78 -12.19
N ARG A 112 10.70 -10.13 -12.94
CA ARG A 112 11.80 -9.35 -12.40
C ARG A 112 11.81 -7.96 -13.04
N ALA A 113 12.56 -7.03 -12.49
CA ALA A 113 12.82 -5.75 -13.12
C ALA A 113 14.22 -5.23 -12.82
N GLU A 114 14.76 -4.46 -13.75
CA GLU A 114 15.81 -3.50 -13.45
C GLU A 114 15.17 -2.30 -12.75
N VAL A 115 15.65 -2.00 -11.54
CA VAL A 115 15.05 -0.96 -10.69
C VAL A 115 16.08 0.08 -10.27
N SER A 116 15.67 1.34 -10.16
CA SER A 116 16.46 2.40 -9.53
C SER A 116 15.93 2.72 -8.13
N SER A 117 16.85 2.99 -7.19
CA SER A 117 16.46 3.42 -5.85
C SER A 117 15.81 4.81 -5.89
N LEU A 118 14.73 4.99 -5.14
CA LEU A 118 14.06 6.27 -4.93
C LEU A 118 14.32 6.75 -3.49
N PRO A 119 15.24 7.71 -3.29
CA PRO A 119 15.54 8.25 -1.98
C PRO A 119 14.33 8.97 -1.37
N ASP A 120 14.16 8.82 -0.06
CA ASP A 120 13.16 9.56 0.70
C ASP A 120 13.74 10.86 1.25
N GLU A 121 13.60 11.92 0.46
CA GLU A 121 13.88 13.27 0.93
C GLU A 121 12.72 13.78 1.81
N ILE A 122 13.02 14.70 2.72
CA ILE A 122 12.00 15.27 3.62
C ILE A 122 11.17 16.33 2.88
N GLY A 123 11.79 17.11 1.99
CA GLY A 123 11.14 18.24 1.31
C GLY A 123 11.03 19.49 2.17
N ALA A 124 10.72 20.62 1.53
CA ALA A 124 10.48 21.89 2.22
C ALA A 124 9.12 21.87 2.95
N ASP A 125 9.01 22.61 4.05
CA ASP A 125 7.77 22.75 4.83
C ASP A 125 7.18 21.43 5.39
N ALA A 126 7.95 20.34 5.40
CA ALA A 126 7.51 19.04 5.88
C ALA A 126 6.92 19.09 7.30
N GLU A 127 7.52 19.87 8.20
CA GLU A 127 7.02 20.06 9.57
C GLU A 127 5.64 20.74 9.62
N VAL A 128 5.41 21.73 8.75
CA VAL A 128 4.11 22.42 8.65
C VAL A 128 3.03 21.43 8.19
N TRP A 129 3.36 20.59 7.22
CA TRP A 129 2.46 19.55 6.75
C TRP A 129 2.27 18.43 7.77
N ASN A 130 3.33 18.04 8.48
CA ASN A 130 3.31 17.04 9.54
C ASN A 130 2.26 17.39 10.61
N GLU A 131 2.32 18.59 11.17
CA GLU A 131 1.32 19.06 12.14
C GLU A 131 -0.10 19.09 11.57
N ARG A 132 -0.25 19.52 10.31
CA ARG A 132 -1.56 19.61 9.64
C ARG A 132 -2.17 18.22 9.44
N VAL A 133 -1.36 17.25 9.02
CA VAL A 133 -1.77 15.86 8.82
C VAL A 133 -2.14 15.25 10.16
N ALA A 134 -1.28 15.35 11.18
CA ALA A 134 -1.54 14.82 12.51
C ALA A 134 -2.90 15.28 13.05
N ARG A 135 -3.17 16.60 13.03
CA ARG A 135 -4.47 17.15 13.47
C ARG A 135 -5.66 16.60 12.67
N ARG A 136 -5.54 16.48 11.34
CA ARG A 136 -6.64 15.97 10.49
C ARG A 136 -6.86 14.47 10.68
N PHE A 137 -5.78 13.73 10.93
CA PHE A 137 -5.82 12.29 11.16
C PHE A 137 -6.48 11.97 12.51
N THR A 138 -6.23 12.75 13.56
CA THR A 138 -6.97 12.65 14.83
C THR A 138 -8.48 12.78 14.59
N VAL A 139 -8.91 13.80 13.86
CA VAL A 139 -10.34 14.00 13.54
C VAL A 139 -10.92 12.85 12.70
N TYR A 140 -10.13 12.29 11.78
CA TYR A 140 -10.51 11.14 10.96
C TYR A 140 -10.71 9.88 11.82
N ARG A 141 -9.76 9.57 12.70
CA ARG A 141 -9.85 8.44 13.65
C ARG A 141 -11.08 8.55 14.53
N GLU A 142 -11.29 9.70 15.17
CA GLU A 142 -12.48 9.92 16.00
C GLU A 142 -13.78 9.71 15.21
N ARG A 143 -13.82 10.08 13.93
CA ARG A 143 -15.01 9.90 13.09
C ARG A 143 -15.25 8.44 12.75
N LEU A 144 -14.19 7.68 12.49
CA LEU A 144 -14.26 6.24 12.22
C LEU A 144 -14.67 5.45 13.46
N ASP A 145 -14.07 5.75 14.61
CA ASP A 145 -14.45 5.13 15.89
C ASP A 145 -15.94 5.33 16.18
N ARG A 146 -16.46 6.54 15.88
CA ARG A 146 -17.88 6.87 16.06
C ARG A 146 -18.84 6.13 15.11
N ILE A 147 -18.35 5.53 14.02
CA ILE A 147 -19.15 4.66 13.14
C ILE A 147 -18.80 3.16 13.33
N GLY A 148 -18.05 2.83 14.39
CA GLY A 148 -17.67 1.45 14.71
C GLY A 148 -16.59 0.86 13.80
N VAL A 149 -15.90 1.70 13.02
CA VAL A 149 -14.75 1.29 12.22
C VAL A 149 -13.48 1.61 13.01
N SER A 150 -12.82 0.58 13.53
CA SER A 150 -11.51 0.75 14.15
C SER A 150 -10.42 0.70 13.07
N VAL A 151 -9.59 1.73 13.01
CA VAL A 151 -8.41 1.77 12.12
C VAL A 151 -7.20 1.31 12.92
N GLY A 152 -6.93 0.01 12.89
CA GLY A 152 -5.74 -0.60 13.48
C GLY A 152 -5.63 -0.44 14.99
N GLU A 153 -4.55 -1.00 15.55
CA GLU A 153 -4.16 -0.68 16.93
C GLU A 153 -3.93 0.83 17.05
N THR A 154 -4.18 1.37 18.24
CA THR A 154 -3.85 2.75 18.61
C THR A 154 -2.32 2.93 18.62
N VAL A 155 -1.70 2.88 17.47
CA VAL A 155 -0.29 3.24 17.30
C VAL A 155 -0.23 4.75 17.37
N ASP A 156 0.58 5.25 18.30
CA ASP A 156 0.92 6.66 18.34
C ASP A 156 1.62 7.01 17.03
N LEU A 157 1.11 8.04 16.35
CA LEU A 157 1.75 8.48 15.12
C LEU A 157 3.16 8.97 15.44
N PRO A 158 4.18 8.60 14.65
CA PRO A 158 5.52 9.14 14.81
C PRO A 158 5.53 10.66 14.68
N ASP A 159 6.42 11.35 15.40
CA ASP A 159 6.53 12.81 15.31
C ASP A 159 7.27 13.28 14.05
N LYS A 160 8.14 12.43 13.50
CA LYS A 160 9.01 12.81 12.38
C LYS A 160 8.24 12.80 11.05
N PRO A 161 8.38 13.83 10.20
CA PRO A 161 7.63 13.94 8.95
C PRO A 161 7.70 12.72 8.03
N LEU A 162 8.89 12.15 7.84
CA LEU A 162 9.07 10.99 6.96
C LEU A 162 8.32 9.76 7.48
N GLU A 163 8.51 9.42 8.75
CA GLU A 163 7.87 8.27 9.39
C GLU A 163 6.34 8.45 9.44
N LEU A 164 5.86 9.64 9.87
CA LEU A 164 4.43 9.97 9.91
C LEU A 164 3.78 9.87 8.52
N SER A 165 4.48 10.32 7.46
CA SER A 165 3.95 10.29 6.10
C SER A 165 3.58 8.89 5.63
N TYR A 166 4.39 7.88 6.00
CA TYR A 166 4.13 6.48 5.65
C TYR A 166 3.09 5.85 6.57
N SER A 167 3.18 6.07 7.89
CA SER A 167 2.19 5.54 8.84
C SER A 167 0.78 6.04 8.53
N VAL A 168 0.63 7.31 8.15
CA VAL A 168 -0.67 7.86 7.77
C VAL A 168 -1.12 7.30 6.42
N ALA A 169 -0.24 7.19 5.42
CA ALA A 169 -0.59 6.65 4.12
C ALA A 169 -1.14 5.21 4.19
N ASP A 170 -0.60 4.40 5.09
CA ASP A 170 -1.08 3.04 5.31
C ASP A 170 -2.39 2.97 6.10
N ALA A 171 -2.48 3.75 7.18
CA ALA A 171 -3.66 3.76 8.05
C ALA A 171 -4.90 4.37 7.38
N LEU A 172 -4.75 5.18 6.34
CA LEU A 172 -5.88 5.70 5.59
C LEU A 172 -6.58 4.58 4.79
N VAL A 173 -7.91 4.51 4.92
CA VAL A 173 -8.75 3.58 4.15
C VAL A 173 -9.03 4.25 2.80
N LEU A 174 -8.14 3.97 1.85
CA LEU A 174 -8.13 4.56 0.51
C LEU A 174 -8.19 3.48 -0.55
N ASP A 175 -8.61 3.86 -1.75
CA ASP A 175 -8.45 3.01 -2.92
C ASP A 175 -6.96 2.86 -3.31
N MET A 176 -6.72 1.91 -4.21
CA MET A 176 -5.37 1.58 -4.67
C MET A 176 -4.70 2.78 -5.36
N SER A 177 -5.45 3.58 -6.11
CA SER A 177 -4.92 4.72 -6.85
C SER A 177 -4.40 5.80 -5.91
N ASP A 178 -5.15 6.14 -4.87
CA ASP A 178 -4.75 7.12 -3.86
C ASP A 178 -3.55 6.63 -3.03
N LYS A 179 -3.54 5.34 -2.63
CA LYS A 179 -2.38 4.76 -1.94
C LYS A 179 -1.14 4.78 -2.83
N GLN A 180 -1.29 4.47 -4.11
CA GLN A 180 -0.18 4.49 -5.07
C GLN A 180 0.36 5.90 -5.27
N ALA A 181 -0.51 6.91 -5.36
CA ALA A 181 -0.09 8.31 -5.46
C ALA A 181 0.71 8.78 -4.22
N LEU A 182 0.37 8.28 -3.01
CA LEU A 182 1.15 8.55 -1.80
C LEU A 182 2.53 7.89 -1.82
N LEU A 183 2.64 6.66 -2.37
CA LEU A 183 3.94 5.99 -2.53
C LEU A 183 4.80 6.72 -3.57
N GLU A 184 4.19 7.24 -4.62
CA GLU A 184 4.85 7.93 -5.74
C GLU A 184 5.24 9.38 -5.46
N ALA A 185 4.74 9.98 -4.38
CA ALA A 185 5.06 11.35 -3.99
C ALA A 185 6.57 11.60 -3.91
N GLU A 186 7.05 12.71 -4.47
CA GLU A 186 8.48 13.01 -4.64
C GLU A 186 9.25 12.90 -3.33
N ASP A 187 8.78 13.59 -2.29
CA ASP A 187 9.38 13.65 -0.97
C ASP A 187 8.31 13.51 0.14
N ALA A 188 8.73 13.52 1.41
CA ALA A 188 7.83 13.39 2.55
C ALA A 188 6.86 14.58 2.65
N ALA A 189 7.29 15.80 2.35
CA ALA A 189 6.43 17.00 2.39
C ALA A 189 5.30 16.91 1.37
N ALA A 190 5.60 16.54 0.13
CA ALA A 190 4.62 16.31 -0.94
C ALA A 190 3.66 15.18 -0.57
N ARG A 191 4.17 14.09 0.03
CA ARG A 191 3.34 12.98 0.53
C ARG A 191 2.38 13.45 1.63
N LEU A 192 2.86 14.24 2.58
CA LEU A 192 2.06 14.80 3.66
C LEU A 192 1.02 15.81 3.16
N GLU A 193 1.37 16.65 2.19
CA GLU A 193 0.44 17.57 1.54
C GLU A 193 -0.70 16.80 0.85
N LEU A 194 -0.36 15.77 0.07
CA LEU A 194 -1.33 14.88 -0.57
C LEU A 194 -2.22 14.19 0.47
N ALA A 195 -1.61 13.58 1.51
CA ALA A 195 -2.33 12.95 2.60
C ALA A 195 -3.26 13.92 3.32
N ALA A 196 -2.86 15.18 3.52
CA ALA A 196 -3.72 16.21 4.09
C ALA A 196 -4.95 16.48 3.22
N GLY A 197 -4.76 16.52 1.89
CA GLY A 197 -5.85 16.64 0.91
C GLY A 197 -6.85 15.49 0.99
N LEU A 198 -6.35 14.25 0.98
CA LEU A 198 -7.13 13.02 1.10
C LEU A 198 -7.90 12.98 2.42
N LEU A 199 -7.23 13.27 3.54
CA LEU A 199 -7.85 13.38 4.86
C LEU A 199 -8.98 14.41 4.90
N ARG A 200 -8.84 15.53 4.20
CA ARG A 200 -9.91 16.54 4.11
C ARG A 200 -11.12 15.97 3.39
N ARG A 201 -10.91 15.25 2.27
CA ARG A 201 -11.96 14.58 1.50
C ARG A 201 -12.67 13.53 2.36
N GLU A 202 -11.93 12.60 2.95
CA GLU A 202 -12.48 11.51 3.76
C GLU A 202 -13.24 12.02 4.98
N ASN A 203 -12.67 13.01 5.70
CA ASN A 203 -13.38 13.65 6.80
C ASN A 203 -14.73 14.22 6.33
N ARG A 204 -14.78 14.91 5.17
CA ARG A 204 -16.04 15.46 4.64
C ARG A 204 -17.06 14.36 4.37
N VAL A 205 -16.65 13.24 3.77
CA VAL A 205 -17.52 12.08 3.51
C VAL A 205 -18.06 11.52 4.83
N LEU A 206 -17.18 11.24 5.80
CA LEU A 206 -17.56 10.70 7.11
C LEU A 206 -18.50 11.64 7.89
N SER A 207 -18.38 12.96 7.71
CA SER A 207 -19.34 13.89 8.30
C SER A 207 -20.72 13.85 7.65
N ALA A 208 -20.80 13.54 6.35
CA ALA A 208 -22.05 13.50 5.60
C ALA A 208 -22.83 12.19 5.81
N LEU A 209 -22.17 11.07 6.10
CA LEU A 209 -22.83 9.77 6.37
C LEU A 209 -23.84 9.82 7.53
N ARG A 210 -23.72 10.80 8.43
CA ARG A 210 -24.68 11.05 9.52
C ARG A 210 -25.99 11.70 9.09
N LEU A 211 -26.05 12.23 7.87
CA LEU A 211 -27.22 12.94 7.34
C LEU A 211 -28.19 12.02 6.59
N LEU A 212 -27.90 10.73 6.50
CA LEU A 212 -28.86 9.75 5.99
C LEU A 212 -29.86 9.42 7.10
N PRO A 213 -31.15 9.81 6.96
CA PRO A 213 -32.14 9.46 7.96
C PRO A 213 -32.28 7.94 8.06
N ALA A 214 -32.32 7.39 9.28
CA ALA A 214 -32.59 5.97 9.55
C ALA A 214 -34.03 5.53 9.18
N GLY A 215 -34.79 6.37 8.50
CA GLY A 215 -36.18 6.11 8.13
C GLY A 215 -36.26 5.14 6.96
N ARG A 216 -37.17 4.18 7.05
CA ARG A 216 -37.61 3.41 5.87
C ARG A 216 -38.02 4.40 4.78
N PHE A 217 -37.37 4.34 3.62
CA PHE A 217 -37.92 4.95 2.42
C PHE A 217 -39.36 4.46 2.28
N PRO A 218 -40.35 5.37 2.17
CA PRO A 218 -41.72 4.94 1.96
C PRO A 218 -41.73 4.10 0.69
N GLN A 219 -42.15 2.83 0.82
CA GLN A 219 -42.51 2.03 -0.34
C GLN A 219 -43.61 2.82 -1.04
N GLN A 220 -43.28 3.44 -2.18
CA GLN A 220 -44.30 3.91 -3.09
C GLN A 220 -45.07 2.68 -3.51
N VAL A 221 -46.20 2.43 -2.84
CA VAL A 221 -47.23 1.54 -3.35
C VAL A 221 -47.79 2.27 -4.55
N ILE A 222 -47.24 1.97 -5.73
CA ILE A 222 -47.83 2.35 -6.99
C ILE A 222 -49.11 1.51 -7.11
N ASN A 223 -50.23 2.06 -6.67
CA ASN A 223 -51.53 1.51 -7.00
C ASN A 223 -51.82 1.86 -8.46
N LEU A 224 -51.62 0.88 -9.34
CA LEU A 224 -52.17 0.88 -10.69
C LEU A 224 -53.65 0.46 -10.59
N ASN A 225 -54.53 1.45 -10.44
CA ASN A 225 -55.92 1.33 -10.87
C ASN A 225 -56.09 2.14 -12.15
#